data_AF-A0A265E5X8-F1
#
_entry.id   AF-A0A265E5X8-F1
#
_cell.length_a   1.000
_cell.length_b   1.000
_cell.length_c   1.000
_cell.angle_alpha   90.00
_cell.angle_beta   90.00
_cell.angle_gamma   90.00
#
_symmetry.space_group_name_H-M   'P 1'
#
loop_
_entity.id
_entity.type
_entity.pdbx_description
1 polymer ?
#
loop_
_entity_poly.entity_id
_entity_poly.type
_entity_poly.pdbx_seq_one_letter_code
_entity_poly.pdbx_strand_id
1 'polypeptide(L)'
;MGTFLKLVVIGAISGVILAAVMKVICRITGNKADILLYNMDYIPILKQWSDKKVTGILFHYGTCIASAVVLYYLLIPFGWEMKIWPYILVFTVGGGILYFLSALTETPPAPDDFMAWFYWTLGHGIFGLSVGLLITLWI
;
A
#
# COMPACT_ATOMS: atom_id res chain seq x y z
N MET A 1 9.97 22.65 5.93
CA MET A 1 9.02 21.77 5.20
C MET A 1 7.73 21.69 6.01
N GLY A 2 6.57 22.04 5.45
CA GLY A 2 5.30 21.88 6.17
C GLY A 2 4.94 20.40 6.37
N THR A 3 4.16 20.08 7.41
CA THR A 3 3.77 18.69 7.77
C THR A 3 3.16 17.94 6.59
N PHE A 4 2.29 18.59 5.80
CA PHE A 4 1.70 18.00 4.60
C PHE A 4 2.78 17.51 3.60
N LEU A 5 3.78 18.34 3.32
CA LEU A 5 4.84 17.98 2.38
C LEU A 5 5.76 16.89 2.96
N LYS A 6 6.01 16.88 4.28
CA LYS A 6 6.68 15.74 4.93
C LYS A 6 5.88 14.45 4.74
N LEU A 7 4.56 14.46 4.96
CA LEU A 7 3.69 13.30 4.78
C LEU A 7 3.68 12.79 3.33
N VAL A 8 3.68 13.68 2.33
CA VAL A 8 3.81 13.29 0.92
C VAL A 8 5.11 12.53 0.67
N VAL A 9 6.24 13.05 1.18
CA VAL A 9 7.54 12.39 1.04
C VAL A 9 7.56 11.05 1.80
N ILE A 10 6.99 10.99 3.00
CA ILE A 10 6.90 9.76 3.80
C ILE A 10 6.10 8.69 3.06
N GLY A 11 4.93 9.04 2.50
CA GLY A 11 4.11 8.12 1.71
C GLY A 11 4.83 7.61 0.47
N ALA A 12 5.58 8.47 -0.23
CA ALA A 12 6.39 8.09 -1.39
C ALA A 12 7.52 7.11 -1.00
N ILE A 13 8.31 7.43 0.03
CA ILE A 13 9.40 6.57 0.51
C ILE A 13 8.84 5.21 0.97
N SER A 14 7.77 5.22 1.75
CA SER A 14 7.13 3.99 2.24
C SER A 14 6.57 3.15 1.08
N GLY A 15 6.03 3.78 0.03
CA GLY A 15 5.62 3.09 -1.19
C GLY A 15 6.78 2.41 -1.91
N VAL A 16 7.96 3.05 -1.97
CA VAL A 16 9.18 2.41 -2.51
C VAL A 16 9.56 1.19 -1.68
N ILE A 17 9.51 1.30 -0.34
CA ILE A 17 9.80 0.18 0.58
C ILE A 17 8.84 -0.98 0.32
N LEU A 18 7.53 -0.71 0.25
CA LEU A 18 6.51 -1.72 -0.05
C LEU A 18 6.76 -2.42 -1.38
N ALA A 19 6.97 -1.65 -2.45
CA ALA A 19 7.25 -2.20 -3.77
C ALA A 19 8.51 -3.06 -3.79
N ALA A 20 9.57 -2.64 -3.10
CA ALA A 20 10.81 -3.40 -2.96
C ALA A 20 10.60 -4.71 -2.19
N VAL A 21 9.90 -4.68 -1.06
CA VAL A 21 9.56 -5.87 -0.26
C VAL A 21 8.78 -6.89 -1.09
N MET A 22 7.71 -6.44 -1.76
CA MET A 22 6.90 -7.31 -2.61
C MET A 22 7.73 -7.90 -3.76
N LYS A 23 8.63 -7.11 -4.35
CA LYS A 23 9.54 -7.60 -5.39
C LYS A 23 10.50 -8.66 -4.87
N VAL A 24 11.07 -8.47 -3.69
CA VAL A 24 11.95 -9.46 -3.04
C VAL A 24 11.20 -10.76 -2.77
N ILE A 25 9.98 -10.68 -2.21
CA ILE A 25 9.13 -11.85 -1.97
C ILE A 25 8.86 -12.59 -3.29
N CYS A 26 8.48 -11.86 -4.35
CA CYS A 26 8.25 -12.45 -5.68
C CYS A 26 9.50 -13.17 -6.20
N ARG A 27 10.69 -12.58 -6.05
CA ARG A 27 11.95 -13.18 -6.50
C ARG A 27 12.34 -14.44 -5.74
N ILE A 28 12.05 -14.51 -4.44
CA ILE A 28 12.40 -15.65 -3.58
C ILE A 28 11.38 -16.78 -3.69
N THR A 29 10.10 -16.45 -3.78
CA THR A 29 8.99 -17.42 -3.67
C THR A 29 8.33 -17.76 -4.99
N GLY A 30 8.50 -16.91 -6.02
CA GLY A 30 7.75 -16.98 -7.28
C GLY A 30 6.29 -16.49 -7.16
N ASN A 31 5.83 -16.11 -5.96
CA ASN A 31 4.47 -15.62 -5.75
C ASN A 31 4.28 -14.24 -6.42
N LYS A 32 3.13 -14.05 -7.08
CA LYS A 32 2.84 -12.89 -7.93
C LYS A 32 2.01 -11.79 -7.25
N ALA A 33 1.92 -11.78 -5.92
CA ALA A 33 1.19 -10.73 -5.18
C ALA A 33 1.71 -9.31 -5.46
N ASP A 34 2.95 -9.14 -5.94
CA ASP A 34 3.51 -7.83 -6.33
C ASP A 34 2.80 -7.21 -7.55
N ILE A 35 2.15 -8.01 -8.39
CA ILE A 35 1.38 -7.53 -9.54
C ILE A 35 0.20 -6.67 -9.10
N LEU A 36 -0.45 -7.03 -7.98
CA LEU A 36 -1.63 -6.32 -7.47
C LEU A 36 -1.36 -4.87 -7.09
N LEU A 37 -0.11 -4.51 -6.77
CA LEU A 37 0.26 -3.12 -6.45
C LEU A 37 -0.09 -2.17 -7.61
N TYR A 38 -0.03 -2.67 -8.84
CA TYR A 38 -0.20 -1.89 -10.06
C TYR A 38 -1.49 -2.21 -10.81
N ASN A 39 -2.28 -3.16 -10.31
CA ASN A 39 -3.50 -3.61 -10.95
C ASN A 39 -4.63 -2.59 -10.73
N MET A 40 -5.25 -2.15 -11.82
CA MET A 40 -6.40 -1.23 -11.82
C MET A 40 -7.61 -1.81 -12.55
N ASP A 41 -7.56 -3.08 -12.97
CA ASP A 41 -8.58 -3.70 -13.82
C ASP A 41 -9.98 -3.72 -13.19
N TYR A 42 -10.05 -3.71 -11.85
CA TYR A 42 -11.28 -3.72 -11.08
C TYR A 42 -11.90 -2.32 -10.91
N ILE A 43 -11.27 -1.25 -11.41
CA ILE A 43 -11.75 0.14 -11.31
C ILE A 43 -12.26 0.58 -12.69
N PRO A 44 -13.59 0.67 -12.93
CA PRO A 44 -14.15 0.87 -14.27
C PRO A 44 -13.59 2.09 -15.01
N ILE A 45 -13.36 3.20 -14.31
CA ILE A 45 -12.86 4.44 -14.91
C ILE A 45 -11.37 4.34 -15.24
N LEU A 46 -10.58 3.61 -14.44
CA LEU A 46 -9.13 3.51 -14.61
C LEU A 46 -8.72 2.32 -15.49
N LYS A 47 -9.58 1.31 -15.63
CA LYS A 47 -9.34 0.09 -16.42
C LYS A 47 -8.93 0.38 -17.87
N GLN A 48 -9.46 1.46 -18.46
CA GLN A 48 -9.12 1.87 -19.83
C GLN A 48 -7.64 2.23 -20.04
N TRP A 49 -6.86 2.35 -18.96
CA TRP A 49 -5.42 2.62 -19.00
C TRP A 49 -4.58 1.51 -18.36
N SER A 50 -5.17 0.39 -17.95
CA SER A 50 -4.45 -0.64 -17.19
C SER A 50 -3.35 -1.35 -17.99
N ASP A 51 -3.38 -1.25 -19.33
CA ASP A 51 -2.31 -1.68 -20.23
C ASP A 51 -1.02 -0.86 -20.07
N LYS A 52 -1.13 0.38 -19.57
CA LYS A 52 0.00 1.31 -19.42
C LYS A 52 0.64 1.16 -18.05
N LYS A 53 1.82 0.52 -18.00
CA LYS A 53 2.62 0.35 -16.77
C LYS A 53 2.76 1.61 -15.92
N VAL A 54 2.99 2.77 -16.56
CA VAL A 54 3.16 4.06 -15.86
C VAL A 54 1.92 4.43 -15.05
N THR A 55 0.72 4.14 -15.56
CA THR A 55 -0.53 4.49 -14.87
C THR A 55 -0.74 3.63 -13.62
N GLY A 56 -0.42 2.33 -13.66
CA GLY A 56 -0.43 1.47 -12.47
C GLY A 56 0.57 1.92 -11.41
N ILE A 57 1.77 2.36 -11.82
CA ILE A 57 2.77 2.94 -10.91
C ILE A 57 2.24 4.23 -10.26
N LEU A 58 1.71 5.15 -11.06
CA LEU A 58 1.14 6.40 -10.54
C LEU A 58 -0.02 6.16 -9.59
N PHE A 59 -0.89 5.21 -9.90
CA PHE A 59 -1.98 4.79 -9.02
C PHE A 59 -1.46 4.24 -7.69
N HIS A 60 -0.47 3.34 -7.73
CA HIS A 60 0.15 2.80 -6.53
C HIS A 60 0.72 3.89 -5.63
N TYR A 61 1.62 4.72 -6.16
CA TYR A 61 2.24 5.78 -5.36
C TYR A 61 1.24 6.86 -4.91
N GLY A 62 0.25 7.17 -5.75
CA GLY A 62 -0.84 8.07 -5.40
C GLY A 62 -1.63 7.56 -4.19
N THR A 63 -1.97 6.27 -4.17
CA THR A 63 -2.68 5.65 -3.04
C THR A 63 -1.81 5.54 -1.79
N CYS A 64 -0.52 5.22 -1.90
CA CYS A 64 0.41 5.26 -0.76
C CYS A 64 0.51 6.67 -0.13
N ILE A 65 0.66 7.70 -0.94
CA ILE A 65 0.74 9.10 -0.49
C ILE A 65 -0.59 9.53 0.14
N ALA A 66 -1.69 9.36 -0.58
CA ALA A 66 -3.00 9.78 -0.12
C ALA A 66 -3.38 9.09 1.19
N SER A 67 -3.16 7.78 1.30
CA SER A 67 -3.52 7.02 2.49
C SER A 67 -2.67 7.39 3.71
N ALA A 68 -1.37 7.64 3.56
CA ALA A 68 -0.51 8.11 4.65
C ALA A 68 -0.95 9.50 5.15
N VAL A 69 -1.21 10.43 4.23
CA VAL A 69 -1.69 11.79 4.55
C VAL A 69 -3.05 11.74 5.25
N VAL A 70 -4.02 11.05 4.65
CA VAL A 70 -5.39 10.97 5.18
C VAL A 70 -5.39 10.31 6.55
N LEU A 71 -4.70 9.18 6.72
CA LEU A 71 -4.67 8.48 8.01
C LEU A 71 -4.03 9.34 9.10
N TYR A 72 -2.94 10.06 8.83
CA TYR A 72 -2.33 10.98 9.80
C TYR A 72 -3.36 11.98 10.32
N TYR A 73 -4.08 12.67 9.43
CA TYR A 73 -5.07 13.67 9.83
C TYR A 73 -6.32 13.06 10.49
N LEU A 74 -6.71 11.85 10.11
CA LEU A 74 -7.79 11.11 10.78
C LEU A 74 -7.44 10.70 12.21
N LEU A 75 -6.15 10.56 12.54
CA LEU A 75 -5.69 10.18 13.88
C LEU A 75 -5.57 11.36 14.85
N ILE A 76 -5.53 12.60 14.36
CA ILE A 76 -5.38 13.82 15.20
C ILE A 76 -6.49 13.96 16.25
N PRO A 77 -7.80 13.77 15.92
CA PRO A 77 -8.86 13.87 16.92
C PRO A 77 -8.72 12.88 18.08
N PHE A 78 -7.95 11.80 17.89
CA PHE A 78 -7.69 10.78 18.90
C PHE A 78 -6.33 10.97 19.62
N GLY A 79 -5.51 11.93 19.18
CA GLY A 79 -4.14 12.13 19.66
C GLY A 79 -3.20 10.97 19.32
N TRP A 80 -3.47 10.25 18.23
CA TRP A 80 -2.77 9.03 17.83
C TRP A 80 -1.89 9.19 16.59
N GLU A 81 -1.83 10.40 16.01
CA GLU A 81 -1.11 10.69 14.77
C GLU A 81 0.40 10.41 14.89
N MET A 82 0.97 10.49 16.10
CA MET A 82 2.37 10.15 16.40
C MET A 82 2.56 8.73 16.96
N LYS A 83 1.50 7.90 17.06
CA LYS A 83 1.64 6.50 17.49
C LYS A 83 1.88 5.63 16.26
N ILE A 84 2.78 4.66 16.35
CA ILE A 84 3.12 3.79 15.21
C ILE A 84 2.03 2.73 14.98
N TRP A 85 1.47 2.18 16.05
CA TRP A 85 0.55 1.02 15.99
C TRP A 85 -0.71 1.23 15.14
N PRO A 86 -1.36 2.42 15.08
CA PRO A 86 -2.54 2.61 14.22
C PRO A 86 -2.20 2.47 12.74
N TYR A 87 -1.04 2.94 12.30
CA TYR A 87 -0.59 2.80 10.91
C TYR A 87 -0.37 1.32 10.58
N ILE A 88 0.31 0.56 11.44
CA ILE A 88 0.49 -0.89 11.26
C ILE A 88 -0.88 -1.57 11.17
N LEU A 89 -1.78 -1.29 12.12
CA LEU A 89 -3.09 -1.93 12.18
C LEU A 89 -3.92 -1.64 10.92
N VAL A 90 -4.10 -0.36 10.58
CA VAL A 90 -4.95 0.06 9.47
C VAL A 90 -4.40 -0.43 8.14
N PHE A 91 -3.09 -0.33 7.91
CA PHE A 91 -2.52 -0.80 6.64
C PHE A 91 -2.47 -2.32 6.53
N THR A 92 -2.20 -3.05 7.63
CA THR A 92 -2.24 -4.53 7.60
C THR A 92 -3.66 -5.02 7.35
N VAL A 93 -4.63 -4.58 8.16
CA VAL A 93 -6.02 -5.04 8.05
C VAL A 93 -6.65 -4.53 6.75
N GLY A 94 -6.48 -3.24 6.44
CA GLY A 94 -6.98 -2.64 5.22
C GLY A 94 -6.36 -3.28 3.97
N GLY A 95 -5.05 -3.51 3.96
CA GLY A 95 -4.37 -4.25 2.89
C GLY A 95 -4.93 -5.66 2.73
N GLY A 96 -5.07 -6.41 3.82
CA GLY A 96 -5.64 -7.76 3.80
C GLY A 96 -7.08 -7.82 3.27
N ILE A 97 -7.90 -6.79 3.54
CA ILE A 97 -9.25 -6.66 2.96
C ILE A 97 -9.16 -6.34 1.46
N LEU A 98 -8.31 -5.38 1.08
CA LEU A 98 -8.14 -4.94 -0.31
C LEU A 98 -7.64 -6.05 -1.24
N TYR A 99 -6.96 -7.08 -0.71
CA TYR A 99 -6.54 -8.25 -1.48
C TYR A 99 -7.69 -8.88 -2.27
N PHE A 100 -8.89 -8.95 -1.68
CA PHE A 100 -10.05 -9.60 -2.28
C PHE A 100 -10.63 -8.85 -3.49
N LEU A 101 -10.13 -7.65 -3.82
CA LEU A 101 -10.40 -7.01 -5.11
C LEU A 101 -9.83 -7.83 -6.29
N SER A 102 -8.90 -8.76 -6.03
CA SER A 102 -8.47 -9.76 -7.01
C SER A 102 -9.62 -10.63 -7.54
N ALA A 103 -10.72 -10.79 -6.79
CA ALA A 103 -11.91 -11.49 -7.28
C ALA A 103 -12.64 -10.76 -8.42
N LEU A 104 -12.31 -9.49 -8.66
CA LEU A 104 -12.93 -8.62 -9.67
C LEU A 104 -12.09 -8.49 -10.95
N THR A 105 -11.02 -9.28 -11.10
CA THR A 105 -10.14 -9.28 -12.27
C THR A 105 -9.65 -10.71 -12.57
N GLU A 106 -9.25 -10.94 -13.82
CA GLU A 106 -8.53 -12.17 -14.22
C GLU A 106 -7.02 -12.06 -13.96
N THR A 107 -6.52 -10.86 -13.62
CA THR A 107 -5.11 -10.62 -13.33
C THR A 107 -4.72 -11.36 -12.03
N PRO A 108 -3.66 -12.20 -12.06
CA PRO A 108 -3.23 -12.96 -10.88
C PRO A 108 -2.77 -12.05 -9.74
N PRO A 109 -2.74 -12.55 -8.49
CA PRO A 109 -3.08 -13.90 -8.02
C PRO A 109 -4.59 -14.13 -7.86
N ALA A 110 -4.98 -15.40 -7.72
CA ALA A 110 -6.37 -15.77 -7.47
C ALA A 110 -6.82 -15.33 -6.06
N PRO A 111 -8.11 -14.99 -5.86
CA PRO A 111 -8.61 -14.49 -4.58
C PRO A 111 -8.54 -15.51 -3.44
N ASP A 112 -8.38 -16.81 -3.74
CA ASP A 112 -8.24 -17.91 -2.81
C ASP A 112 -6.78 -18.36 -2.59
N ASP A 113 -5.80 -17.70 -3.23
CA ASP A 113 -4.37 -17.93 -2.97
C ASP A 113 -3.98 -17.34 -1.60
N PHE A 114 -4.00 -18.21 -0.59
CA PHE A 114 -3.66 -17.84 0.79
C PHE A 114 -2.23 -17.30 0.93
N MET A 115 -1.26 -17.81 0.16
CA MET A 115 0.13 -17.35 0.28
C MET A 115 0.29 -15.97 -0.33
N ALA A 116 -0.38 -15.69 -1.45
CA ALA A 116 -0.42 -14.35 -2.01
C ALA A 116 -1.12 -13.37 -1.07
N TRP A 117 -2.25 -13.75 -0.46
CA TRP A 117 -2.92 -12.95 0.57
C TRP A 117 -2.01 -12.65 1.75
N PHE A 118 -1.30 -13.66 2.26
CA PHE A 118 -0.39 -13.52 3.38
C PHE A 118 0.77 -12.56 3.05
N TYR A 119 1.43 -12.74 1.91
CA TYR A 119 2.53 -11.86 1.50
C TYR A 119 2.08 -10.43 1.24
N TRP A 120 0.91 -10.25 0.61
CA TRP A 120 0.29 -8.94 0.40
C TRP A 120 0.02 -8.24 1.74
N THR A 121 -0.61 -8.94 2.68
CA THR A 121 -0.97 -8.43 4.00
C THR A 121 0.29 -8.09 4.81
N LEU A 122 1.30 -8.96 4.79
CA LEU A 122 2.60 -8.72 5.43
C LEU A 122 3.30 -7.50 4.85
N GLY A 123 3.34 -7.37 3.52
CA GLY A 123 3.91 -6.21 2.83
C GLY A 123 3.26 -4.91 3.31
N HIS A 124 1.93 -4.89 3.41
CA HIS A 124 1.20 -3.71 3.91
C HIS A 124 1.42 -3.43 5.40
N GLY A 125 1.66 -4.46 6.21
CA GLY A 125 2.10 -4.26 7.59
C GLY A 125 3.48 -3.60 7.68
N ILE A 126 4.42 -4.00 6.81
CA ILE A 126 5.74 -3.35 6.70
C ILE A 126 5.59 -1.91 6.19
N PHE A 127 4.69 -1.67 5.23
CA PHE A 127 4.35 -0.31 4.78
C PHE A 127 3.87 0.54 5.96
N GLY A 128 2.91 0.05 6.75
CA GLY A 128 2.39 0.79 7.91
C GLY A 128 3.43 1.03 9.00
N LEU A 129 4.32 0.06 9.23
CA LEU A 129 5.48 0.25 10.13
C LEU A 129 6.40 1.36 9.61
N SER A 130 6.72 1.37 8.31
CA SER A 130 7.59 2.38 7.70
C SER A 130 6.99 3.79 7.76
N VAL A 131 5.69 3.93 7.48
CA VAL A 131 4.95 5.19 7.59
C VAL A 131 4.98 5.69 9.04
N GLY A 132 4.59 4.85 10.00
CA GLY A 132 4.55 5.22 11.41
C GLY A 132 5.92 5.62 11.96
N LEU A 133 6.98 4.87 11.64
CA LEU A 133 8.35 5.21 12.05
C LEU A 133 8.80 6.54 11.46
N LEU A 134 8.63 6.76 10.15
CA LEU A 134 9.03 7.99 9.51
C LEU A 134 8.25 9.20 10.03
N ILE A 135 6.97 9.04 10.34
CA ILE A 135 6.18 10.09 11.00
C ILE A 135 6.78 10.44 12.36
N THR A 136 7.06 9.45 13.21
CA THR A 136 7.66 9.69 14.53
C THR A 136 9.05 10.31 14.50
N LEU A 137 9.80 10.07 13.42
CA LEU A 137 11.18 10.55 13.28
C LEU A 137 11.25 11.93 12.62
N TRP A 138 10.34 12.27 11.70
CA TRP A 138 10.50 13.42 10.81
C TRP A 138 9.48 14.53 11.02
N ILE A 139 8.31 14.24 11.60
CA ILE A 139 7.26 15.25 11.81
C ILE A 139 7.52 15.99 13.11
#